data_AF-A0A8X7PJK0-F1
#
_entry.id   AF-A0A8X7PJK0-F1
#
_cell.length_a   1.000
_cell.length_b   1.000
_cell.length_c   1.000
_cell.angle_alpha   90.00
_cell.angle_beta   90.00
_cell.angle_gamma   90.00
#
_symmetry.space_group_name_H-M   'P 1'
#
loop_
_entity.id
_entity.type
_entity.pdbx_description
1 polymer ?
#
loop_
_entity_poly.entity_id
_entity_poly.type
_entity_poly.pdbx_seq_one_letter_code
_entity_poly.pdbx_strand_id
1 'polypeptide(L)'
;MFRWVLKCHACYTVTPEIGRIFCPKCGNGGTLRKVAVTIGENGTIIAARKPRVTLRGTKFSIPMPKSGRDAITKNLVLREDQLPQKHLHPKTKKKASKPGDEYFISDDVFMHHHSDRKAPLQPPVRKAMAVFSQKRNPNDNHYSRSMHC
;
A
#
# COMPACT_ATOMS: atom_id res chain seq x y z
N MET A 1 10.12 -24.67 9.46
CA MET A 1 10.34 -23.21 9.29
C MET A 1 9.01 -22.46 9.32
N PHE A 2 8.89 -21.38 10.11
CA PHE A 2 7.70 -20.51 10.10
C PHE A 2 7.93 -19.28 9.22
N ARG A 3 6.95 -18.92 8.37
CA ARG A 3 6.96 -17.72 7.53
C ARG A 3 5.60 -17.03 7.55
N TRP A 4 5.58 -15.76 7.14
CA TRP A 4 4.35 -14.99 6.99
C TRP A 4 4.09 -14.75 5.50
N VAL A 5 2.85 -14.96 5.07
CA VAL A 5 2.39 -14.68 3.71
C VAL A 5 1.10 -13.86 3.76
N LEU A 6 0.71 -13.30 2.62
CA LEU A 6 -0.60 -12.68 2.44
C LEU A 6 -1.52 -13.64 1.68
N LYS A 7 -2.74 -13.85 2.19
CA LYS A 7 -3.80 -14.63 1.53
C LYS A 7 -5.00 -13.74 1.24
N CYS A 8 -5.47 -13.74 0.00
CA CYS A 8 -6.71 -13.04 -0.38
C CYS A 8 -7.92 -13.81 0.16
N HIS A 9 -8.85 -13.12 0.83
CA HIS A 9 -10.09 -13.76 1.28
C HIS A 9 -11.17 -13.86 0.20
N ALA A 10 -11.02 -13.15 -0.93
CA ALA A 10 -11.97 -13.16 -2.04
C ALA A 10 -11.66 -14.24 -3.08
N CYS A 11 -10.43 -14.28 -3.61
CA CYS A 11 -10.02 -15.22 -4.65
C CYS A 11 -9.04 -16.32 -4.17
N TYR A 12 -8.75 -16.36 -2.87
CA TYR A 12 -7.88 -17.35 -2.20
C TYR A 12 -6.42 -17.39 -2.65
N THR A 13 -5.99 -16.47 -3.52
CA THR A 13 -4.59 -16.35 -3.94
C THR A 13 -3.68 -16.05 -2.74
N VAL A 14 -2.55 -16.75 -2.69
CA VAL A 14 -1.50 -16.56 -1.70
C VAL A 14 -0.33 -15.85 -2.37
N THR A 15 0.24 -14.85 -1.71
CA THR A 15 1.45 -14.15 -2.17
C THR A 15 2.47 -14.03 -1.03
N PRO A 16 3.77 -14.31 -1.29
CA PRO A 16 4.84 -14.11 -0.31
C PRO A 16 5.25 -12.64 -0.18
N GLU A 17 4.78 -11.76 -1.05
CA GLU A 17 5.17 -10.34 -1.08
C GLU A 17 4.49 -9.56 0.04
N ILE A 18 5.19 -9.43 1.16
CA ILE A 18 4.73 -8.67 2.33
C ILE A 18 4.69 -7.17 1.97
N GLY A 19 3.57 -6.51 2.29
CA GLY A 19 3.38 -5.08 2.02
C GLY A 19 2.54 -4.77 0.78
N ARG A 20 2.03 -5.80 0.08
CA ARG A 20 1.02 -5.59 -0.98
C ARG A 20 -0.31 -5.09 -0.41
N ILE A 21 -0.91 -4.13 -1.10
CA ILE A 21 -2.21 -3.53 -0.78
C ILE A 21 -3.32 -4.20 -1.61
N PHE A 22 -3.04 -4.41 -2.90
CA PHE A 22 -3.92 -5.01 -3.89
C PHE A 22 -3.56 -6.47 -4.11
N CYS A 23 -4.57 -7.31 -4.34
CA CYS A 23 -4.35 -8.70 -4.69
C CYS A 23 -3.82 -8.82 -6.13
N PRO A 24 -2.72 -9.54 -6.40
CA PRO A 24 -2.15 -9.63 -7.74
C PRO A 24 -3.03 -10.38 -8.75
N LYS A 25 -4.00 -11.18 -8.28
CA LYS A 25 -4.89 -11.95 -9.16
C LYS A 25 -6.19 -11.20 -9.48
N CYS A 26 -6.87 -10.67 -8.46
CA CYS A 26 -8.19 -10.05 -8.64
C CYS A 26 -8.19 -8.52 -8.55
N GLY A 27 -7.04 -7.90 -8.26
CA GLY A 27 -6.89 -6.44 -8.15
C GLY A 27 -7.55 -5.79 -6.93
N ASN A 28 -8.39 -6.52 -6.18
CA ASN A 28 -9.14 -5.94 -5.06
C ASN A 28 -8.23 -5.54 -3.89
N GLY A 29 -8.31 -4.27 -3.50
CA GLY A 29 -7.61 -3.70 -2.35
C GLY A 29 -8.21 -4.16 -1.02
N GLY A 30 -7.37 -4.32 0.01
CA GLY A 30 -7.83 -4.68 1.36
C GLY A 30 -8.28 -6.12 1.53
N THR A 31 -8.12 -6.95 0.50
CA THR A 31 -8.53 -8.36 0.54
C THR A 31 -7.45 -9.29 1.10
N LEU A 32 -6.20 -8.86 1.07
CA LEU A 32 -5.05 -9.60 1.56
C LEU A 32 -4.98 -9.58 3.10
N ARG A 33 -4.88 -10.77 3.71
CA ARG A 33 -4.73 -10.95 5.16
C ARG A 33 -3.41 -11.66 5.45
N LYS A 34 -2.72 -11.24 6.51
CA LYS A 34 -1.48 -11.86 6.98
C LYS A 34 -1.80 -13.22 7.61
N VAL A 35 -1.14 -14.27 7.13
CA VAL A 35 -1.35 -15.65 7.57
C VAL A 35 0.00 -16.30 7.88
N ALA A 36 0.04 -17.10 8.94
CA ALA A 36 1.22 -17.89 9.30
C ALA A 36 1.30 -19.16 8.44
N VAL A 37 2.50 -19.49 7.99
CA VAL A 37 2.80 -20.68 7.18
C VAL A 37 3.91 -21.46 7.86
N THR A 38 3.72 -22.76 7.97
CA THR A 38 4.70 -23.70 8.50
C THR A 38 5.16 -24.59 7.36
N ILE A 39 6.46 -24.57 7.07
CA ILE A 39 7.10 -25.42 6.06
C ILE A 39 7.86 -26.50 6.81
N GLY A 40 7.47 -27.76 6.62
CA GLY A 40 8.15 -28.94 7.15
C GLY A 40 8.49 -29.93 6.04
N GLU A 41 9.10 -31.05 6.40
CA GLU A 41 9.48 -32.12 5.46
C GLU A 41 8.26 -32.72 4.76
N ASN A 42 7.14 -32.80 5.47
CA ASN A 42 5.86 -33.29 4.95
C ASN A 42 5.09 -32.25 4.11
N GLY A 43 5.69 -31.09 3.81
CA GLY A 43 5.11 -30.05 2.97
C GLY A 43 4.76 -28.75 3.69
N THR A 44 3.85 -27.98 3.09
CA THR A 44 3.52 -26.61 3.52
C THR A 44 2.11 -26.54 4.12
N ILE A 45 2.03 -26.18 5.40
CA ILE A 45 0.77 -25.98 6.12
C ILE A 45 0.52 -24.48 6.26
N ILE A 46 -0.62 -24.01 5.75
CA ILE A 46 -1.04 -22.61 5.88
C ILE A 46 -2.10 -22.53 6.98
N ALA A 47 -1.77 -21.88 8.09
CA ALA A 47 -2.69 -21.67 9.22
C ALA A 47 -3.68 -20.52 8.93
N ALA A 48 -4.51 -20.68 7.89
CA ALA A 48 -5.51 -19.69 7.49
C ALA A 48 -6.86 -19.96 8.18
N ARG A 49 -7.23 -19.12 9.15
CA ARG A 49 -8.62 -19.07 9.62
C ARG A 49 -9.52 -18.44 8.55
N LYS A 50 -10.74 -18.95 8.35
CA LYS A 50 -11.77 -18.27 7.56
C LYS A 50 -12.21 -17.00 8.30
N PRO A 51 -11.87 -15.80 7.82
CA PRO A 51 -12.26 -14.57 8.52
C PRO A 51 -13.76 -14.35 8.36
N ARG A 52 -14.42 -13.81 9.39
CA ARG A 52 -15.74 -13.18 9.22
C ARG A 52 -15.52 -11.86 8.51
N VAL A 53 -15.97 -11.76 7.26
CA VAL A 53 -15.80 -10.56 6.43
C VAL A 53 -16.99 -9.65 6.64
N THR A 54 -16.76 -8.45 7.18
CA THR A 54 -17.80 -7.43 7.32
C THR A 54 -17.74 -6.46 6.15
N LEU A 55 -18.90 -6.15 5.56
CA LEU A 55 -19.04 -5.12 4.53
C LEU A 55 -19.25 -3.71 5.12
N ARG A 56 -19.21 -3.58 6.44
CA ARG A 56 -19.37 -2.29 7.12
C ARG A 56 -18.23 -1.35 6.73
N GLY A 57 -18.59 -0.15 6.26
CA GLY A 57 -17.66 0.89 5.87
C GLY A 57 -16.91 0.67 4.56
N THR A 58 -17.30 -0.33 3.76
CA THR A 58 -16.73 -0.52 2.41
C THR A 58 -17.46 0.30 1.34
N LYS A 59 -18.71 0.69 1.58
CA LYS A 59 -19.51 1.54 0.69
C LYS A 59 -19.68 2.93 1.30
N PHE A 60 -19.12 3.94 0.64
CA PHE A 60 -19.19 5.35 1.03
C PHE A 60 -18.98 6.23 -0.22
N SER A 61 -19.40 7.49 -0.15
CA SER A 61 -19.18 8.46 -1.24
C SER A 61 -17.70 8.83 -1.33
N ILE A 62 -17.11 8.67 -2.50
CA ILE A 62 -15.74 9.12 -2.79
C ILE A 62 -15.76 10.51 -3.43
N PRO A 63 -14.76 11.37 -3.17
CA PRO A 63 -14.69 12.68 -3.80
C PRO A 63 -14.49 12.56 -5.31
N MET A 64 -14.96 13.56 -6.06
CA MET A 64 -14.74 13.66 -7.50
C MET A 64 -13.23 13.63 -7.80
N PRO A 65 -12.78 12.84 -8.79
CA PRO A 65 -11.37 12.81 -9.19
C PRO A 65 -10.90 14.21 -9.60
N LYS A 66 -9.77 14.65 -9.04
CA LYS A 66 -9.14 15.93 -9.37
C LYS A 66 -8.08 15.74 -10.44
N SER A 67 -7.98 16.69 -11.37
CA SER A 67 -6.92 16.76 -12.38
C SER A 67 -5.81 17.74 -11.96
N GLY A 68 -4.72 17.81 -12.74
CA GLY A 68 -3.59 18.71 -12.53
C GLY A 68 -2.44 18.13 -11.71
N ARG A 69 -1.37 18.92 -11.54
CA ARG A 69 -0.12 18.48 -10.87
C ARG A 69 -0.38 17.93 -9.45
N ASP A 70 -1.22 18.61 -8.67
CA ASP A 70 -1.52 18.22 -7.29
C ASP A 70 -2.43 16.98 -7.15
N ALA A 71 -3.01 16.49 -8.25
CA ALA A 71 -3.98 15.39 -8.26
C ALA A 71 -3.44 14.15 -7.54
N ILE A 72 -2.15 13.85 -7.71
CA ILE A 72 -1.50 12.67 -7.13
C ILE A 72 -1.57 12.64 -5.60
N THR A 73 -1.65 13.80 -4.94
CA THR A 73 -1.70 13.89 -3.46
C THR A 73 -3.13 13.85 -2.89
N LYS A 74 -4.11 14.23 -3.72
CA LYS A 74 -5.51 14.45 -3.33
C LYS A 74 -6.39 13.24 -3.67
N ASN A 75 -6.11 12.57 -4.78
CA ASN A 75 -6.92 11.43 -5.24
C ASN A 75 -6.68 10.17 -4.42
N LEU A 76 -7.74 9.40 -4.20
CA LEU A 76 -7.66 8.09 -3.56
C LEU A 76 -7.01 7.08 -4.51
N VAL A 77 -6.23 6.16 -3.94
CA VAL A 77 -5.68 5.02 -4.68
C VAL A 77 -6.62 3.83 -4.48
N LEU A 78 -7.35 3.50 -5.53
CA LEU A 78 -8.34 2.43 -5.61
C LEU A 78 -7.83 1.19 -6.35
N ARG A 79 -6.77 1.32 -7.15
CA ARG A 79 -6.15 0.23 -7.93
C ARG A 79 -4.62 0.30 -7.92
N GLU A 80 -3.98 -0.82 -8.27
CA GLU A 80 -2.52 -0.96 -8.29
C GLU A 80 -1.85 -0.19 -9.43
N ASP A 81 -2.53 0.02 -10.55
CA ASP A 81 -2.02 0.72 -11.73
C ASP A 81 -2.05 2.25 -11.63
N GLN A 82 -2.76 2.81 -10.65
CA GLN A 82 -2.88 4.27 -10.50
C GLN A 82 -1.61 4.98 -10.05
N LEU A 83 -0.64 4.25 -9.49
CA LEU A 83 0.62 4.79 -9.02
C LEU A 83 1.78 3.90 -9.45
N PRO A 84 2.94 4.47 -9.79
CA PRO A 84 4.14 3.69 -10.06
C PRO A 84 4.50 2.78 -8.88
N GLN A 85 5.01 1.58 -9.19
CA GLN A 85 5.34 0.55 -8.20
C GLN A 85 6.25 1.03 -7.07
N LYS A 86 7.19 1.94 -7.38
CA LYS A 86 8.10 2.56 -6.40
C LYS A 86 7.38 3.29 -5.26
N HIS A 87 6.19 3.81 -5.51
CA HIS A 87 5.38 4.52 -4.52
C HIS A 87 4.49 3.57 -3.72
N LEU A 88 3.88 2.58 -4.37
CA LEU A 88 2.99 1.62 -3.71
C LEU A 88 3.74 0.63 -2.83
N HIS A 89 4.90 0.17 -3.29
CA HIS A 89 5.73 -0.81 -2.62
C HIS A 89 7.17 -0.27 -2.52
N PRO A 90 7.42 0.70 -1.61
CA PRO A 90 8.77 1.18 -1.38
C PRO A 90 9.63 0.00 -0.95
N LYS A 91 10.63 -0.35 -1.77
CA LYS A 91 11.62 -1.36 -1.36
C LYS A 91 12.29 -0.81 -0.11
N THR A 92 12.31 -1.60 0.96
CA THR A 92 13.11 -1.28 2.15
C THR A 92 14.53 -1.07 1.67
N LYS A 93 15.07 0.15 1.78
CA LYS A 93 16.46 0.41 1.46
C LYS A 93 17.29 -0.61 2.23
N LYS A 94 18.06 -1.46 1.52
CA LYS A 94 19.11 -2.24 2.18
C LYS A 94 19.98 -1.19 2.87
N LYS A 95 20.12 -1.27 4.20
CA LYS A 95 21.07 -0.40 4.91
C LYS A 95 22.40 -0.59 4.19
N ALA A 96 22.99 0.48 3.67
CA ALA A 96 24.28 0.43 3.00
C ALA A 96 25.26 -0.23 3.97
N SER A 97 25.74 -1.42 3.62
CA SER A 97 26.83 -2.05 4.33
C SER A 97 28.12 -1.40 3.85
N LYS A 98 28.77 -0.67 4.77
CA LYS A 98 30.12 -0.10 4.72
C LYS A 98 30.32 1.14 3.81
N PRO A 99 30.99 2.20 4.33
CA PRO A 99 31.50 3.30 3.53
C PRO A 99 32.81 2.83 2.87
N GLY A 100 32.89 2.79 1.54
CA GLY A 100 34.12 2.35 0.88
C GLY A 100 34.14 2.42 -0.64
N ASP A 101 33.00 2.25 -1.31
CA ASP A 101 32.99 2.17 -2.77
C ASP A 101 32.34 3.42 -3.38
N GLU A 102 32.99 4.57 -3.19
CA GLU A 102 32.77 5.78 -4.01
C GLU A 102 33.59 5.67 -5.30
N TYR A 103 33.11 4.91 -6.28
CA TYR A 103 33.62 5.05 -7.65
C TYR A 103 32.52 4.76 -8.67
N PHE A 104 32.14 5.82 -9.40
CA PHE A 104 31.19 5.93 -10.51
C PHE A 104 29.68 5.96 -10.20
N ILE A 105 29.18 7.17 -9.89
CA ILE A 105 27.89 7.65 -10.42
C ILE A 105 28.15 9.07 -10.96
N SER A 106 28.47 9.18 -12.25
CA SER A 106 28.69 10.48 -12.93
C SER A 106 27.40 11.16 -13.39
N ASP A 107 26.27 10.93 -12.72
CA ASP A 107 24.96 11.53 -13.11
C ASP A 107 24.53 12.73 -12.24
N ASP A 108 25.31 13.11 -11.22
CA ASP A 108 24.92 14.17 -10.27
C ASP A 108 25.30 15.61 -10.70
N VAL A 109 25.84 15.82 -11.90
CA VAL A 109 26.25 17.17 -12.35
C VAL A 109 25.06 18.03 -12.79
N PHE A 110 23.92 17.44 -13.17
CA PHE A 110 22.80 18.20 -13.74
C PHE A 110 21.64 18.51 -12.75
N MET A 111 21.74 18.09 -11.48
CA MET A 111 20.62 18.14 -10.53
C MET A 111 20.64 19.35 -9.56
N HIS A 112 21.47 20.37 -9.79
CA HIS A 112 21.65 21.48 -8.84
C HIS A 112 21.00 22.83 -9.22
N HIS A 113 20.16 22.88 -10.27
CA HIS A 113 19.62 24.17 -10.75
C HIS A 113 18.10 24.38 -10.67
N HIS A 114 17.35 23.59 -9.90
CA HIS A 114 15.93 23.89 -9.65
C HIS A 114 15.69 24.40 -8.22
N SER A 115 15.66 25.71 -8.08
CA SER A 115 15.39 26.47 -6.85
C SER A 115 13.90 26.54 -6.46
N ASP A 116 13.00 25.84 -7.15
CA ASP A 116 11.61 25.69 -6.73
C ASP A 116 11.44 24.46 -5.82
N ARG A 117 11.85 24.58 -4.55
CA ARG A 117 11.62 23.55 -3.52
C ARG A 117 10.13 23.46 -3.12
N LYS A 118 9.25 23.07 -4.04
CA LYS A 118 7.97 22.48 -3.64
C LYS A 118 8.26 21.06 -3.20
N ALA A 119 7.82 20.69 -1.98
CA ALA A 119 7.99 19.33 -1.47
C ALA A 119 7.52 18.32 -2.53
N PRO A 120 8.27 17.22 -2.79
CA PRO A 120 7.86 16.25 -3.79
C PRO A 120 6.43 15.81 -3.50
N LEU A 121 5.56 15.86 -4.51
CA LEU A 121 4.16 15.48 -4.37
C LEU A 121 4.08 13.99 -4.02
N GLN A 122 3.98 13.70 -2.72
CA GLN A 122 3.96 12.32 -2.23
C GLN A 122 2.56 11.73 -2.41
N PRO A 123 2.41 10.59 -3.10
CA PRO A 123 1.11 9.95 -3.24
C PRO A 123 0.58 9.49 -1.87
N PRO A 124 -0.74 9.52 -1.66
CA PRO A 124 -1.37 9.25 -0.37
C PRO A 124 -1.50 7.75 -0.11
N VAL A 125 -0.42 6.98 -0.27
CA VAL A 125 -0.39 5.52 -0.10
C VAL A 125 -0.83 5.13 1.32
N ARG A 126 -0.48 5.92 2.34
CA ARG A 126 -0.99 5.74 3.71
C ARG A 126 -2.51 5.92 3.82
N LYS A 127 -3.09 6.87 3.08
CA LYS A 127 -4.56 7.06 3.06
C LYS A 127 -5.24 5.89 2.34
N ALA A 128 -4.65 5.40 1.25
CA ALA A 128 -5.13 4.20 0.56
C ALA A 128 -5.14 2.98 1.49
N MET A 129 -4.06 2.75 2.22
CA MET A 129 -4.02 1.70 3.26
C MET A 129 -5.09 1.91 4.33
N ALA A 130 -5.36 3.16 4.74
CA ALA A 130 -6.39 3.46 5.74
C ALA A 130 -7.80 3.10 5.25
N VAL A 131 -8.13 3.42 3.99
CA VAL A 131 -9.41 3.06 3.36
C VAL A 131 -9.63 1.55 3.37
N PHE A 132 -8.59 0.79 3.06
CA PHE A 132 -8.67 -0.67 2.97
C PHE A 132 -8.52 -1.41 4.30
N SER A 133 -7.95 -0.77 5.32
CA SER A 133 -7.62 -1.43 6.58
C SER A 133 -8.84 -1.78 7.43
N GLN A 134 -10.05 -1.29 7.09
CA GLN A 134 -11.29 -1.44 7.86
C GLN A 134 -11.16 -1.01 9.34
N LYS A 135 -10.07 -0.31 9.71
CA LYS A 135 -9.81 0.18 11.07
C LYS A 135 -10.77 1.30 11.46
N ARG A 136 -11.31 2.00 10.47
CA ARG A 136 -12.23 3.14 10.63
C ARG A 136 -13.27 3.05 9.53
N ASN A 137 -14.53 3.24 9.89
CA ASN A 137 -15.63 3.30 8.93
C ASN A 137 -15.87 4.78 8.56
N PRO A 138 -15.72 5.18 7.29
CA PRO A 138 -15.96 6.56 6.85
C PRO A 138 -17.38 7.06 7.11
N ASN A 139 -18.34 6.16 7.30
CA ASN A 139 -19.74 6.48 7.60
C ASN A 139 -20.03 6.65 9.11
N ASP A 140 -19.03 6.54 9.99
CA ASP A 140 -19.24 6.73 11.43
C ASP A 140 -19.39 8.23 11.76
N ASN A 141 -20.38 8.57 12.61
CA ASN A 141 -20.76 9.95 12.99
C ASN A 141 -19.63 10.80 13.57
N HIS A 142 -18.53 10.19 14.02
CA HIS A 142 -17.35 10.92 14.47
C HIS A 142 -16.70 11.76 13.35
N TYR A 143 -16.94 11.41 12.08
CA TYR A 143 -16.37 12.10 10.91
C TYR A 143 -17.29 13.12 10.25
N SER A 144 -18.59 13.16 10.57
CA SER A 144 -19.53 14.14 10.01
C SER A 144 -19.47 15.51 10.70
N ARG A 145 -18.89 15.58 11.91
CA ARG A 145 -18.91 16.78 12.74
C ARG A 145 -17.79 17.79 12.47
N SER A 146 -16.71 17.42 11.79
CA SER A 146 -15.55 18.32 11.62
C SER A 146 -15.65 19.30 10.44
N MET A 147 -16.76 19.31 9.69
CA MET A 147 -16.90 20.08 8.44
C MET A 147 -18.06 21.09 8.46
N HIS A 148 -18.70 21.31 9.62
CA HIS A 148 -19.76 22.29 9.79
C HIS A 148 -19.40 23.24 10.94
N CYS A 149 -18.42 24.11 10.72
CA CYS A 149 -18.21 25.37 11.43
C CYS A 149 -17.76 26.41 10.41
#